data_AF-A0A535Y0J4-F1
#
_entry.id   AF-A0A535Y0J4-F1
#
_cell.length_a   1.000
_cell.length_b   1.000
_cell.length_c   1.000
_cell.angle_alpha   90.00
_cell.angle_beta   90.00
_cell.angle_gamma   90.00
#
_symmetry.space_group_name_H-M   'P 1'
#
loop_
_entity.id
_entity.type
_entity.pdbx_description
1 polymer ?
#
loop_
_entity_poly.entity_id
_entity_poly.type
_entity_poly.pdbx_seq_one_letter_code
_entity_poly.pdbx_strand_id
1 'polypeptide(L)'
;MTVYQPQTAPRPIVHTAAAPAQGVGVPAIPLPPEPQTIEQTGLTLGFLADLALKTLYLRGQMTMGEIASALGLAITGVTDRVMEFLKSERLVEIRGGAGISSASYQFVIVDRGSEKAQEALARSQYVGKAPVPLATYVSAVQRQTISNIHVTPEDLARAFAHMVIPRETLAQLGPAVNSGKSIFLFGPPGNGKTTIAEVLVSLLTGEVVLPYAVEVDQQVIKVFDQVYHRLVLEPAAAERIRYDHRWVISKR
;
A
#
# COMPACT_ATOMS: atom_id res chain seq x y z
N MET A 1 -22.09 -66.72 -5.57
CA MET A 1 -20.64 -66.51 -5.77
C MET A 1 -20.39 -65.02 -5.66
N THR A 2 -20.21 -64.53 -4.43
CA THR A 2 -20.20 -63.10 -4.10
C THR A 2 -18.75 -62.66 -3.96
N VAL A 3 -18.33 -61.75 -4.82
CA VAL A 3 -16.95 -61.24 -4.91
C VAL A 3 -16.69 -60.30 -3.73
N TYR A 4 -15.72 -60.65 -2.88
CA TYR A 4 -15.25 -59.82 -1.78
C TYR A 4 -14.22 -58.82 -2.30
N GLN A 5 -14.53 -57.52 -2.28
CA GLN A 5 -13.57 -56.45 -2.52
C GLN A 5 -12.92 -56.02 -1.19
N PRO A 6 -11.59 -55.95 -1.09
CA PRO A 6 -10.94 -55.43 0.11
C PRO A 6 -11.08 -53.90 0.18
N GLN A 7 -11.56 -53.40 1.31
CA GLN A 7 -11.57 -51.97 1.63
C GLN A 7 -10.14 -51.46 1.78
N THR A 8 -9.79 -50.42 1.03
CA THR A 8 -8.51 -49.73 1.13
C THR A 8 -8.54 -48.75 2.31
N ALA A 9 -7.57 -48.87 3.22
CA ALA A 9 -7.43 -47.99 4.37
C ALA A 9 -7.15 -46.52 3.94
N PRO A 10 -7.67 -45.51 4.67
CA PRO A 10 -7.41 -44.12 4.36
C PRO A 10 -5.94 -43.78 4.63
N ARG A 11 -5.28 -43.11 3.68
CA ARG A 11 -3.91 -42.60 3.82
C ARG A 11 -3.84 -41.57 4.96
N PRO A 12 -2.78 -41.59 5.79
CA PRO A 12 -2.59 -40.55 6.79
C PRO A 12 -2.40 -39.20 6.08
N ILE A 13 -3.16 -38.21 6.53
CA ILE A 13 -3.01 -36.82 6.12
C ILE A 13 -1.67 -36.37 6.68
N VAL A 14 -0.66 -36.26 5.81
CA VAL A 14 0.61 -35.64 6.15
C VAL A 14 0.31 -34.16 6.39
N HIS A 15 0.23 -33.75 7.66
CA HIS A 15 0.37 -32.36 8.03
C HIS A 15 1.75 -31.92 7.54
N THR A 16 1.80 -31.31 6.35
CA THR A 16 2.98 -30.59 5.90
C THR A 16 3.15 -29.46 6.91
N ALA A 17 4.16 -29.62 7.77
CA ALA A 17 4.56 -28.57 8.69
C ALA A 17 4.76 -27.30 7.87
N ALA A 18 3.98 -26.26 8.19
CA ALA A 18 4.17 -24.95 7.62
C ALA A 18 5.64 -24.57 7.81
N ALA A 19 6.29 -24.20 6.70
CA ALA A 19 7.62 -23.63 6.74
C ALA A 19 7.65 -22.51 7.79
N PRO A 20 8.72 -22.38 8.59
CA PRO A 20 8.79 -21.36 9.62
C PRO A 20 8.52 -20.00 9.00
N ALA A 21 7.59 -19.26 9.60
CA ALA A 21 7.30 -17.88 9.24
C ALA A 21 8.64 -17.13 9.17
N GLN A 22 9.04 -16.75 7.95
CA GLN A 22 10.18 -15.88 7.75
C GLN A 22 9.93 -14.65 8.61
N GLY A 23 10.85 -14.37 9.54
CA GLY A 23 10.70 -13.31 10.54
C GLY A 23 10.23 -12.02 9.89
N VAL A 24 9.37 -11.27 10.60
CA VAL A 24 8.88 -9.95 10.19
C VAL A 24 10.07 -9.12 9.74
N GLY A 25 10.31 -9.10 8.42
CA GLY A 25 11.49 -8.49 7.85
C GLY A 25 11.37 -7.00 8.05
N VAL A 26 12.34 -6.39 8.74
CA VAL A 26 12.48 -4.94 8.74
C VAL A 26 12.56 -4.51 7.27
N PRO A 27 11.70 -3.59 6.81
CA PRO A 27 11.72 -3.14 5.43
C PRO A 27 13.13 -2.69 5.03
N ALA A 28 13.61 -3.14 3.88
CA ALA A 28 14.97 -2.87 3.42
C ALA A 28 15.12 -1.46 2.82
N ILE A 29 14.06 -0.65 2.89
CA ILE A 29 13.97 0.68 2.29
C ILE A 29 13.69 1.75 3.35
N PRO A 30 14.21 2.98 3.18
CA PRO A 30 13.87 4.09 4.05
C PRO A 30 12.37 4.37 4.06
N LEU A 31 11.75 4.24 5.23
CA LEU A 31 10.32 4.50 5.39
C LEU A 31 10.07 5.99 5.66
N PRO A 32 9.07 6.62 5.02
CA PRO A 32 8.69 7.99 5.33
C PRO A 32 8.26 8.12 6.79
N PRO A 33 8.73 9.15 7.52
CA PRO A 33 8.36 9.36 8.91
C PRO A 33 6.87 9.74 9.03
N GLU A 34 6.22 9.27 10.09
CA GLU A 34 4.83 9.57 10.37
C GLU A 34 4.63 11.08 10.61
N PRO A 35 3.68 11.75 9.92
CA PRO A 35 3.38 13.16 10.14
C PRO A 35 2.79 13.38 11.53
N GLN A 36 3.35 14.34 12.28
CA GLN A 36 2.98 14.66 13.66
C GLN A 36 2.03 15.88 13.76
N THR A 37 1.77 16.54 12.64
CA THR A 37 0.91 17.73 12.55
C THR A 37 0.14 17.71 11.23
N ILE A 38 -0.99 18.41 11.17
CA ILE A 38 -1.78 18.55 9.94
C ILE A 38 -0.90 19.14 8.81
N GLU A 39 -0.08 20.14 9.12
CA GLU A 39 0.80 20.80 8.16
C GLU A 39 1.81 19.82 7.55
N GLN A 40 2.37 18.90 8.35
CA GLN A 40 3.28 17.86 7.87
C GLN A 40 2.60 16.82 6.97
N THR A 41 1.27 16.66 7.05
CA THR A 41 0.56 15.82 6.07
C THR A 41 0.61 16.41 4.67
N GLY A 42 0.77 17.74 4.57
CA GLY A 42 0.66 18.51 3.33
C GLY A 42 -0.78 18.68 2.83
N LEU A 43 -1.77 18.31 3.65
CA LEU A 43 -3.20 18.49 3.38
C LEU A 43 -3.78 19.56 4.30
N THR A 44 -4.88 20.18 3.88
CA THR A 44 -5.60 21.15 4.73
C THR A 44 -6.47 20.43 5.76
N LEU A 45 -6.74 21.10 6.89
CA LEU A 45 -7.71 20.60 7.88
C LEU A 45 -9.07 20.29 7.25
N GLY A 46 -9.54 21.15 6.34
CA GLY A 46 -10.82 20.95 5.64
C GLY A 46 -10.83 19.68 4.78
N PHE A 47 -9.73 19.38 4.08
CA PHE A 47 -9.62 18.14 3.30
C PHE A 47 -9.68 16.90 4.20
N LEU A 48 -8.93 16.93 5.30
CA LEU A 48 -8.90 15.83 6.27
C LEU A 48 -10.25 15.66 6.99
N ALA A 49 -10.91 16.76 7.32
CA ALA A 49 -12.24 16.77 7.91
C ALA A 49 -13.29 16.17 6.97
N ASP A 50 -13.30 16.57 5.69
CA ASP A 50 -14.15 15.98 4.66
C ASP A 50 -13.87 14.47 4.52
N LEU A 51 -12.60 14.05 4.49
CA LEU A 51 -12.24 12.64 4.38
C LEU A 51 -12.67 11.82 5.60
N ALA A 52 -12.47 12.34 6.81
CA ALA A 52 -12.90 11.69 8.05
C ALA A 52 -14.43 11.60 8.12
N LEU A 53 -15.14 12.65 7.73
CA LEU A 53 -16.59 12.70 7.74
C LEU A 53 -17.20 11.75 6.71
N LYS A 54 -16.64 11.68 5.49
CA LYS A 54 -17.01 10.65 4.49
C LYS A 54 -16.78 9.24 5.01
N THR A 55 -15.67 9.01 5.70
CA THR A 55 -15.36 7.70 6.29
C THR A 55 -16.38 7.32 7.36
N LEU A 56 -16.70 8.24 8.27
CA LEU A 56 -17.75 8.04 9.29
C LEU A 56 -19.13 7.83 8.67
N TYR A 57 -19.49 8.60 7.65
CA TYR A 57 -20.77 8.44 6.95
C TYR A 57 -20.98 7.02 6.41
N LEU A 58 -19.95 6.41 5.84
CA LEU A 58 -20.01 5.05 5.31
C LEU A 58 -19.98 3.96 6.41
N ARG A 59 -19.46 4.26 7.60
CA ARG A 59 -19.26 3.30 8.70
C ARG A 59 -20.26 3.47 9.86
N GLY A 60 -20.98 4.59 9.92
CA GLY A 60 -21.94 4.95 10.97
C GLY A 60 -21.28 5.48 12.24
N GLN A 61 -20.46 4.65 12.90
CA GLN A 61 -19.75 5.02 14.14
C GLN A 61 -18.37 4.38 14.19
N MET A 62 -17.38 5.11 14.71
CA MET A 62 -15.98 4.65 14.79
C MET A 62 -15.29 5.22 16.02
N THR A 63 -14.38 4.45 16.61
CA THR A 63 -13.43 4.93 17.62
C THR A 63 -12.34 5.80 16.99
N MET A 64 -11.61 6.57 17.81
CA MET A 64 -10.47 7.37 17.34
C MET A 64 -9.42 6.52 16.60
N GLY A 65 -9.11 5.33 17.13
CA GLY A 65 -8.12 4.43 16.53
C GLY A 65 -8.56 3.88 15.17
N GLU A 66 -9.84 3.54 15.02
CA GLU A 66 -10.38 3.09 13.73
C GLU A 66 -10.35 4.22 12.69
N ILE A 67 -10.65 5.46 13.09
CA ILE A 67 -10.58 6.62 12.19
C ILE A 67 -9.13 6.86 11.76
N ALA A 68 -8.20 6.87 12.70
CA ALA A 68 -6.77 7.05 12.44
C ALA A 68 -6.21 5.96 11.49
N SER A 69 -6.54 4.68 11.74
CA SER A 69 -6.14 3.56 10.88
C SER A 69 -6.77 3.67 9.47
N ALA A 70 -8.06 4.01 9.38
CA ALA A 70 -8.74 4.19 8.09
C ALA A 70 -8.13 5.32 7.24
N LEU A 71 -7.73 6.42 7.88
CA LEU A 71 -7.05 7.55 7.24
C LEU A 71 -5.55 7.30 7.05
N GLY A 72 -4.96 6.31 7.72
CA GLY A 72 -3.51 6.09 7.74
C GLY A 72 -2.73 7.24 8.39
N LEU A 73 -3.32 7.90 9.39
CA LEU A 73 -2.75 9.08 10.06
C LEU A 73 -2.53 8.81 11.55
N ALA A 74 -1.58 9.54 12.15
CA ALA A 74 -1.35 9.49 13.59
C ALA A 74 -2.60 9.94 14.37
N ILE A 75 -2.84 9.30 15.51
CA ILE A 75 -3.91 9.74 16.43
C ILE A 75 -3.57 11.14 16.97
N THR A 76 -2.38 11.29 17.54
CA THR A 76 -1.94 12.53 18.21
C THR A 76 -1.45 13.56 17.20
N GLY A 77 -1.93 14.80 17.33
CA GLY A 77 -1.49 15.95 16.54
C GLY A 77 -2.11 16.06 15.14
N VAL A 78 -2.82 15.03 14.68
CA VAL A 78 -3.48 15.01 13.36
C VAL A 78 -4.93 14.58 13.48
N THR A 79 -5.20 13.30 13.75
CA THR A 79 -6.58 12.77 13.75
C THR A 79 -7.40 13.36 14.88
N ASP A 80 -6.82 13.51 16.08
CA ASP A 80 -7.45 14.18 17.22
C ASP A 80 -7.91 15.61 16.90
N ARG A 81 -7.07 16.40 16.22
CA ARG A 81 -7.36 17.77 15.78
C ARG A 81 -8.48 17.82 14.74
N VAL A 82 -8.47 16.88 13.79
CA VAL A 82 -9.54 16.76 12.78
C VAL A 82 -10.87 16.44 13.46
N MET A 83 -10.88 15.49 14.40
CA MET A 83 -12.10 15.10 15.11
C MET A 83 -12.57 16.18 16.10
N GLU A 84 -11.65 16.92 16.73
CA GLU A 84 -11.96 18.09 17.55
C GLU A 84 -12.66 19.17 16.71
N PHE A 85 -12.15 19.45 15.51
CA PHE A 85 -12.77 20.38 14.57
C PHE A 85 -14.19 19.92 14.18
N LEU A 86 -14.35 18.67 13.73
CA LEU A 86 -15.68 18.13 13.36
C LEU A 86 -16.69 18.19 14.51
N LYS A 87 -16.23 17.95 15.75
CA LYS A 87 -17.06 18.08 16.95
C LYS A 87 -17.44 19.54 17.21
N SER A 88 -16.50 20.47 17.10
CA SER A 88 -16.76 21.91 17.30
C SER A 88 -17.77 22.47 16.30
N GLU A 89 -17.73 21.97 15.06
CA GLU A 89 -18.67 22.28 13.98
C GLU A 89 -20.02 21.56 14.12
N ARG A 90 -20.19 20.72 15.16
CA ARG A 90 -21.40 19.93 15.42
C ARG A 90 -21.77 18.99 14.25
N LEU A 91 -20.75 18.43 13.60
CA LEU A 91 -20.92 17.43 12.52
C LEU A 91 -20.84 15.99 13.04
N VAL A 92 -20.26 15.82 14.23
CA VAL A 92 -20.17 14.54 14.93
C VAL A 92 -20.46 14.73 16.41
N GLU A 93 -20.94 13.67 17.05
CA GLU A 93 -21.10 13.56 18.49
C GLU A 93 -20.23 12.43 19.02
N ILE A 94 -19.92 12.47 20.31
CA ILE A 94 -19.23 11.38 20.99
C ILE A 94 -20.27 10.59 21.79
N ARG A 95 -20.41 9.31 21.49
CA ARG A 95 -21.23 8.34 22.24
C ARG A 95 -20.32 7.37 22.99
N GLY A 96 -20.82 6.87 24.11
CA GLY A 96 -20.05 6.05 25.06
C GLY A 96 -19.48 6.90 26.19
N GLY A 97 -19.64 6.41 27.42
CA GLY A 97 -19.31 7.17 28.63
C GLY A 97 -20.11 6.73 29.86
N ALA A 98 -20.10 5.44 30.15
CA ALA A 98 -20.48 4.91 31.46
C ALA A 98 -19.35 3.98 31.96
N GLY A 99 -18.15 4.53 32.14
CA GLY A 99 -16.96 3.77 32.56
C GLY A 99 -15.65 4.53 32.39
N ILE A 100 -14.59 4.08 33.10
CA ILE A 100 -13.33 4.79 33.36
C ILE A 100 -12.35 4.83 32.15
N SER A 101 -12.59 4.07 31.07
CA SER A 101 -11.65 4.03 29.92
C SER A 101 -12.11 4.90 28.74
N SER A 102 -11.29 5.92 28.43
CA SER A 102 -11.41 6.76 27.24
C SER A 102 -11.26 6.00 25.91
N ALA A 103 -10.81 4.74 25.96
CA ALA A 103 -10.71 3.84 24.81
C ALA A 103 -12.07 3.40 24.25
N SER A 104 -13.19 3.67 24.95
CA SER A 104 -14.54 3.30 24.51
C SER A 104 -15.31 4.42 23.81
N TYR A 105 -14.73 5.62 23.68
CA TYR A 105 -15.40 6.74 23.01
C TYR A 105 -15.55 6.46 21.51
N GLN A 106 -16.80 6.53 21.04
CA GLN A 106 -17.15 6.39 19.63
C GLN A 106 -17.62 7.74 19.08
N PHE A 107 -17.08 8.12 17.93
CA PHE A 107 -17.58 9.23 17.15
C PHE A 107 -18.73 8.74 16.28
N VAL A 108 -19.83 9.48 16.32
CA VAL A 108 -21.05 9.18 15.56
C VAL A 108 -21.40 10.39 14.73
N ILE A 109 -21.65 10.19 13.44
CA ILE A 109 -22.10 11.24 12.55
C ILE A 109 -23.54 11.65 12.89
N VAL A 110 -23.83 12.95 12.88
CA VAL A 110 -25.20 13.48 13.05
C VAL A 110 -25.80 13.85 11.70
N ASP A 111 -27.08 14.23 11.66
CA ASP A 111 -27.80 14.54 10.41
C ASP A 111 -27.08 15.62 9.58
N ARG A 112 -26.71 16.74 10.20
CA ARG A 112 -25.93 17.81 9.54
C ARG A 112 -24.57 17.31 9.03
N GLY A 113 -23.92 16.42 9.78
CA GLY A 113 -22.68 15.78 9.34
C GLY A 113 -22.90 14.90 8.11
N SER A 114 -24.02 14.19 8.06
CA SER A 114 -24.39 13.32 6.95
C SER A 114 -24.66 14.10 5.67
N GLU A 115 -25.38 15.22 5.76
CA GLU A 115 -25.56 16.16 4.63
C GLU A 115 -24.21 16.67 4.11
N LYS A 116 -23.32 17.09 5.02
CA LYS A 116 -21.99 17.58 4.64
C LYS A 116 -21.12 16.49 4.01
N ALA A 117 -21.20 15.25 4.50
CA ALA A 117 -20.52 14.11 3.92
C ALA A 117 -21.01 13.83 2.49
N GLN A 118 -22.31 13.91 2.24
CA GLN A 118 -22.89 13.74 0.90
C GLN A 118 -22.42 14.84 -0.06
N GLU A 119 -22.37 16.10 0.37
CA GLU A 119 -21.78 17.18 -0.42
C GLU A 119 -20.30 16.91 -0.77
N ALA A 120 -19.52 16.42 0.21
CA ALA A 120 -18.12 16.08 0.01
C ALA A 120 -17.95 14.89 -0.96
N LEU A 121 -18.81 13.88 -0.86
CA LEU A 121 -18.84 12.74 -1.80
C LEU A 121 -19.21 13.19 -3.21
N ALA A 122 -20.15 14.12 -3.35
CA ALA A 122 -20.54 14.67 -4.65
C ALA A 122 -19.36 15.37 -5.36
N ARG A 123 -18.43 15.99 -4.61
CA ARG A 123 -17.19 16.55 -5.16
C ARG A 123 -16.12 15.48 -5.40
N SER A 124 -15.98 14.52 -4.49
CA SER A 124 -14.96 13.47 -4.55
C SER A 124 -15.41 12.21 -3.82
N GLN A 125 -15.60 11.14 -4.60
CA GLN A 125 -16.00 9.81 -4.13
C GLN A 125 -14.88 9.05 -3.41
N TYR A 126 -13.65 9.58 -3.39
CA TYR A 126 -12.53 8.91 -2.76
C TYR A 126 -12.74 8.80 -1.23
N VAL A 127 -12.67 7.58 -0.72
CA VAL A 127 -12.62 7.26 0.71
C VAL A 127 -11.57 6.18 0.93
N GLY A 128 -10.67 6.41 1.89
CA GLY A 128 -9.53 5.54 2.18
C GLY A 128 -8.46 6.31 2.94
N LYS A 129 -7.21 5.84 2.84
CA LYS A 129 -6.08 6.53 3.46
C LYS A 129 -5.96 7.96 2.92
N ALA A 130 -5.58 8.91 3.78
CA ALA A 130 -5.31 10.27 3.37
C ALA A 130 -4.26 10.26 2.25
N PRO A 131 -4.50 10.97 1.14
CA PRO A 131 -3.55 11.00 0.05
C PRO A 131 -2.28 11.76 0.45
N VAL A 132 -1.22 11.53 -0.31
CA VAL A 132 0.04 12.26 -0.18
C VAL A 132 0.12 13.29 -1.30
N PRO A 133 0.52 14.55 -1.06
CA PRO A 133 0.71 15.51 -2.14
C PRO A 133 1.69 15.00 -3.19
N LEU A 134 1.41 15.23 -4.47
CA LEU A 134 2.25 14.72 -5.57
C LEU A 134 3.72 15.13 -5.44
N ALA A 135 4.01 16.36 -5.01
CA ALA A 135 5.39 16.82 -4.79
C ALA A 135 6.14 15.94 -3.77
N THR A 136 5.46 15.52 -2.70
CA THR A 136 6.00 14.61 -1.70
C THR A 136 6.25 13.21 -2.29
N TYR A 137 5.33 12.72 -3.13
CA TYR A 137 5.53 11.45 -3.84
C TYR A 137 6.71 11.50 -4.81
N VAL A 138 6.81 12.54 -5.64
CA VAL A 138 7.95 12.76 -6.57
C VAL A 138 9.28 12.75 -5.81
N SER A 139 9.33 13.47 -4.68
CA SER A 139 10.52 13.51 -3.83
C SER A 139 10.88 12.13 -3.27
N ALA A 140 9.89 11.31 -2.92
CA ALA A 140 10.13 9.93 -2.47
C ALA A 140 10.59 9.02 -3.60
N VAL A 141 10.05 9.16 -4.82
CA VAL A 141 10.50 8.39 -6.00
C VAL A 141 11.97 8.69 -6.31
N GLN A 142 12.37 9.96 -6.27
CA GLN A 142 13.76 10.37 -6.51
C GLN A 142 14.74 9.75 -5.51
N ARG A 143 14.34 9.59 -4.25
CA ARG A 143 15.15 8.92 -3.21
C ARG A 143 15.21 7.40 -3.35
N GLN A 144 14.32 6.79 -4.14
CA GLN A 144 14.19 5.32 -4.29
C GLN A 144 14.85 4.78 -5.56
N THR A 145 16.03 5.32 -5.86
CA THR A 145 16.76 5.07 -7.10
C THR A 145 17.07 3.57 -7.34
N ILE A 146 16.85 3.13 -8.58
CA ILE A 146 17.08 1.75 -9.08
C ILE A 146 18.58 1.43 -9.23
N SER A 147 19.46 2.42 -9.18
CA SER A 147 20.92 2.27 -9.39
C SER A 147 21.63 1.34 -8.39
N ASN A 148 20.98 0.94 -7.31
CA ASN A 148 21.53 -0.05 -6.37
C ASN A 148 21.12 -1.50 -6.69
N ILE A 149 20.36 -1.74 -7.76
CA ILE A 149 20.05 -3.10 -8.22
C ILE A 149 21.29 -3.64 -8.95
N HIS A 150 21.83 -4.73 -8.40
CA HIS A 150 22.94 -5.46 -8.99
C HIS A 150 22.44 -6.78 -9.58
N VAL A 151 22.32 -6.82 -10.91
CA VAL A 151 22.03 -8.03 -11.69
C VAL A 151 23.34 -8.65 -12.13
N THR A 152 23.59 -9.89 -11.70
CA THR A 152 24.77 -10.66 -12.10
C THR A 152 24.58 -11.33 -13.46
N PRO A 153 25.65 -11.67 -14.19
CA PRO A 153 25.56 -12.49 -15.39
C PRO A 153 24.81 -13.82 -15.16
N GLU A 154 24.97 -14.42 -13.98
CA GLU A 154 24.30 -15.65 -13.57
C GLU A 154 22.78 -15.45 -13.41
N ASP A 155 22.35 -14.32 -12.87
CA ASP A 155 20.92 -13.99 -12.75
C ASP A 155 20.28 -13.78 -14.12
N LEU A 156 20.97 -13.09 -15.03
CA LEU A 156 20.54 -12.96 -16.44
C LEU A 156 20.43 -14.32 -17.12
N ALA A 157 21.47 -15.17 -17.02
CA ALA A 157 21.45 -16.50 -17.61
C ALA A 157 20.30 -17.36 -17.07
N ARG A 158 20.02 -17.26 -15.75
CA ARG A 158 18.92 -17.98 -15.11
C ARG A 158 17.55 -17.48 -15.57
N ALA A 159 17.35 -16.17 -15.59
CA ALA A 159 16.07 -15.56 -15.95
C ALA A 159 15.73 -15.81 -17.42
N PHE A 160 16.73 -15.76 -18.32
CA PHE A 160 16.55 -16.00 -19.75
C PHE A 160 16.70 -17.46 -20.17
N ALA A 161 16.84 -18.42 -19.24
CA ALA A 161 17.11 -19.83 -19.55
C ALA A 161 16.03 -20.51 -20.43
N HIS A 162 14.81 -19.97 -20.43
CA HIS A 162 13.68 -20.46 -21.22
C HIS A 162 13.55 -19.76 -22.60
N MET A 163 14.46 -18.84 -22.93
CA MET A 163 14.46 -18.09 -24.19
C MET A 163 15.74 -18.38 -25.00
N VAL A 164 15.60 -18.43 -26.33
CA VAL A 164 16.75 -18.48 -27.23
C VAL A 164 17.17 -17.05 -27.57
N ILE A 165 18.18 -16.54 -26.86
CA ILE A 165 18.73 -15.19 -27.07
C ILE A 165 20.23 -15.29 -27.40
N PRO A 166 20.73 -14.53 -28.40
CA PRO A 166 22.17 -14.47 -28.69
C PRO A 166 22.98 -14.04 -27.47
N ARG A 167 24.15 -14.65 -27.27
CA ARG A 167 25.00 -14.36 -26.09
C ARG A 167 25.46 -12.92 -26.05
N GLU A 168 25.66 -12.32 -27.22
CA GLU A 168 26.06 -10.92 -27.39
C GLU A 168 24.95 -9.98 -26.90
N THR A 169 23.69 -10.30 -27.18
CA THR A 169 22.52 -9.55 -26.69
C THR A 169 22.41 -9.66 -25.18
N LEU A 170 22.57 -10.86 -24.61
CA LEU A 170 22.53 -11.06 -23.15
C LEU A 170 23.66 -10.29 -22.44
N ALA A 171 24.85 -10.25 -23.04
CA ALA A 171 26.00 -9.50 -22.53
C ALA A 171 25.76 -7.97 -22.54
N GLN A 172 24.98 -7.44 -23.48
CA GLN A 172 24.59 -6.02 -23.52
C GLN A 172 23.49 -5.68 -22.51
N LEU A 173 22.58 -6.62 -22.24
CA LEU A 173 21.47 -6.41 -21.30
C LEU A 173 21.96 -6.22 -19.86
N GLY A 174 23.00 -6.92 -19.42
CA GLY A 174 23.52 -6.79 -18.05
C GLY A 174 23.91 -5.37 -17.64
N PRO A 175 24.85 -4.73 -18.37
CA PRO A 175 25.20 -3.32 -18.12
C PRO A 175 24.00 -2.37 -18.28
N ALA A 176 23.10 -2.64 -19.23
CA ALA A 176 21.92 -1.81 -19.45
C ALA A 176 20.97 -1.83 -18.24
N VAL A 177 20.69 -3.00 -17.67
CA VAL A 177 19.83 -3.14 -16.48
C VAL A 177 20.47 -2.50 -15.25
N ASN A 178 21.75 -2.78 -15.03
CA ASN A 178 22.51 -2.19 -13.90
C ASN A 178 22.69 -0.67 -14.02
N SER A 179 22.57 -0.11 -15.22
CA SER A 179 22.65 1.35 -15.40
C SER A 179 21.46 2.10 -14.76
N GLY A 180 20.34 1.41 -14.51
CA GLY A 180 19.10 2.03 -14.04
C GLY A 180 18.49 3.04 -15.01
N LYS A 181 18.96 3.09 -16.26
CA LYS A 181 18.47 3.99 -17.32
C LYS A 181 17.42 3.29 -18.19
N SER A 182 16.69 4.09 -18.96
CA SER A 182 15.72 3.58 -19.93
C SER A 182 16.40 2.68 -20.98
N ILE A 183 15.83 1.50 -21.21
CA ILE A 183 16.25 0.55 -22.25
C ILE A 183 15.23 0.60 -23.37
N PHE A 184 15.68 0.77 -24.61
CA PHE A 184 14.82 0.73 -25.78
C PHE A 184 14.98 -0.59 -26.53
N LEU A 185 13.96 -1.45 -26.49
CA LEU A 185 13.94 -2.73 -27.21
C LEU A 185 13.30 -2.53 -28.59
N PHE A 186 14.08 -2.70 -29.65
CA PHE A 186 13.62 -2.52 -31.04
C PHE A 186 13.90 -3.76 -31.90
N GLY A 187 13.16 -3.89 -32.99
CA GLY A 187 13.29 -5.00 -33.96
C GLY A 187 11.94 -5.45 -34.53
N PRO A 188 11.93 -6.37 -35.52
CA PRO A 188 10.70 -6.89 -36.12
C PRO A 188 9.70 -7.48 -35.10
N PRO A 189 8.37 -7.43 -35.36
CA PRO A 189 7.37 -8.07 -34.50
C PRO A 189 7.64 -9.59 -34.41
N GLY A 190 7.26 -10.22 -33.29
CA GLY A 190 7.47 -11.65 -33.06
C GLY A 190 8.81 -12.04 -32.41
N ASN A 191 9.79 -11.14 -32.32
CA ASN A 191 11.10 -11.42 -31.72
C ASN A 191 11.15 -11.32 -30.18
N GLY A 192 10.03 -11.55 -29.48
CA GLY A 192 10.02 -11.64 -28.02
C GLY A 192 10.35 -10.36 -27.25
N LYS A 193 10.28 -9.15 -27.84
CA LYS A 193 10.61 -7.88 -27.16
C LYS A 193 9.81 -7.66 -25.87
N THR A 194 8.51 -7.95 -25.90
CA THR A 194 7.63 -7.88 -24.71
C THR A 194 8.09 -8.88 -23.66
N THR A 195 8.39 -10.11 -24.06
CA THR A 195 8.90 -11.16 -23.16
C THR A 195 10.26 -10.79 -22.56
N ILE A 196 11.16 -10.17 -23.35
CA ILE A 196 12.43 -9.63 -22.84
C ILE A 196 12.17 -8.54 -21.80
N ALA A 197 11.19 -7.66 -22.00
CA ALA A 197 10.85 -6.65 -21.00
C ALA A 197 10.33 -7.28 -19.69
N GLU A 198 9.42 -8.25 -19.78
CA GLU A 198 8.85 -8.98 -18.63
C GLU A 198 9.93 -9.75 -17.84
N VAL A 199 10.67 -10.59 -18.55
CA VAL A 199 12.13 -10.78 -18.47
C VAL A 199 12.87 -9.95 -17.42
N LEU A 200 13.27 -8.77 -17.89
CA LEU A 200 14.06 -7.80 -17.17
C LEU A 200 13.35 -7.26 -15.92
N VAL A 201 12.03 -7.06 -15.96
CA VAL A 201 11.26 -6.62 -14.79
C VAL A 201 11.38 -7.63 -13.65
N SER A 202 11.39 -8.94 -13.96
CA SER A 202 11.56 -9.98 -12.93
C SER A 202 12.93 -9.95 -12.22
N LEU A 203 13.94 -9.36 -12.87
CA LEU A 203 15.29 -9.19 -12.33
C LEU A 203 15.41 -7.97 -11.41
N LEU A 204 14.45 -7.03 -11.48
CA LEU A 204 14.40 -5.85 -10.62
C LEU A 204 13.89 -6.24 -9.24
N THR A 205 14.75 -6.88 -8.45
CA THR A 205 14.44 -7.26 -7.07
C THR A 205 14.50 -6.08 -6.12
N GLY A 206 13.83 -6.21 -4.97
CA GLY A 206 13.82 -5.21 -3.91
C GLY A 206 12.43 -4.72 -3.56
N GLU A 207 12.40 -3.64 -2.80
CA GLU A 207 11.18 -3.04 -2.28
C GLU A 207 11.06 -1.61 -2.79
N VAL A 208 9.82 -1.14 -2.89
CA VAL A 208 9.45 0.21 -3.24
C VAL A 208 8.36 0.67 -2.28
N VAL A 209 8.46 1.90 -1.81
CA VAL A 209 7.42 2.57 -1.03
C VAL A 209 6.67 3.53 -1.95
N LEU A 210 5.36 3.33 -2.03
CA LEU A 210 4.45 4.18 -2.79
C LEU A 210 3.29 4.62 -1.89
N PRO A 211 2.71 5.80 -2.11
CA PRO A 211 1.52 6.21 -1.37
C PRO A 211 0.32 5.34 -1.79
N TYR A 212 -0.65 5.18 -0.90
CA TYR A 212 -1.91 4.53 -1.24
C TYR A 212 -2.67 5.34 -2.32
N ALA A 213 -2.68 6.67 -2.15
CA ALA A 213 -3.23 7.62 -3.10
C ALA A 213 -2.42 8.92 -3.07
N VAL A 214 -2.47 9.68 -4.17
CA VAL A 214 -1.88 11.00 -4.28
C VAL A 214 -2.93 12.07 -4.49
N GLU A 215 -2.62 13.27 -4.02
CA GLU A 215 -3.44 14.47 -4.25
C GLU A 215 -2.74 15.39 -5.24
N VAL A 216 -3.52 15.89 -6.21
CA VAL A 216 -3.13 16.86 -7.24
C VAL A 216 -4.32 17.77 -7.50
N ASP A 217 -4.19 19.08 -7.31
CA ASP A 217 -5.23 20.06 -7.58
C ASP A 217 -6.60 19.70 -6.98
N GLN A 218 -6.60 19.24 -5.72
CA GLN A 218 -7.75 18.74 -4.95
C GLN A 218 -8.39 17.44 -5.48
N GLN A 219 -7.82 16.85 -6.52
CA GLN A 219 -8.21 15.54 -7.03
C GLN A 219 -7.36 14.45 -6.38
N VAL A 220 -7.98 13.29 -6.15
CA VAL A 220 -7.31 12.14 -5.56
C VAL A 220 -7.16 11.04 -6.59
N ILE A 221 -5.94 10.57 -6.79
CA ILE A 221 -5.60 9.48 -7.69
C ILE A 221 -5.08 8.33 -6.84
N LYS A 222 -5.75 7.17 -6.91
CA LYS A 222 -5.29 5.95 -6.24
C LYS A 222 -4.04 5.43 -6.98
N VAL A 223 -2.97 5.21 -6.22
CA VAL A 223 -1.68 4.72 -6.77
C VAL A 223 -1.50 3.24 -6.43
N PHE A 224 -1.79 2.86 -5.19
CA PHE A 224 -1.73 1.46 -4.79
C PHE A 224 -2.89 0.67 -5.41
N ASP A 225 -2.54 -0.41 -6.08
CA ASP A 225 -3.48 -1.35 -6.71
C ASP A 225 -3.06 -2.78 -6.35
N GLN A 226 -3.97 -3.56 -5.76
CA GLN A 226 -3.70 -4.93 -5.31
C GLN A 226 -3.44 -5.91 -6.46
N VAL A 227 -3.86 -5.59 -7.68
CA VAL A 227 -3.59 -6.41 -8.87
C VAL A 227 -2.13 -6.31 -9.28
N TYR A 228 -1.54 -5.11 -9.14
CA TYR A 228 -0.17 -4.82 -9.62
C TYR A 228 0.87 -4.76 -8.51
N HIS A 229 0.48 -4.40 -7.29
CA HIS A 229 1.38 -4.21 -6.16
C HIS A 229 1.28 -5.38 -5.19
N ARG A 230 2.43 -5.97 -4.86
CA ARG A 230 2.55 -7.07 -3.90
C ARG A 230 3.02 -6.52 -2.56
N LEU A 231 2.23 -6.64 -1.50
CA LEU A 231 2.58 -6.15 -0.16
C LEU A 231 3.78 -6.91 0.41
N VAL A 232 4.71 -6.17 1.03
CA VAL A 232 5.82 -6.76 1.80
C VAL A 232 5.39 -7.13 3.21
N LEU A 233 4.55 -6.28 3.82
CA LEU A 233 4.02 -6.48 5.17
C LEU A 233 2.51 -6.66 5.11
N GLU A 234 2.03 -7.66 5.84
CA GLU A 234 0.59 -7.78 6.13
C GLU A 234 0.11 -6.56 6.94
N PRO A 235 -1.14 -6.11 6.77
CA PRO A 235 -1.65 -4.91 7.43
C PRO A 235 -1.43 -4.88 8.95
N ALA A 236 -1.70 -5.99 9.64
CA ALA A 236 -1.51 -6.09 11.08
C ALA A 236 -0.03 -6.06 11.53
N ALA A 237 0.90 -6.44 10.65
CA ALA A 237 2.33 -6.30 10.91
C ALA A 237 2.79 -4.86 10.65
N ALA A 238 2.30 -4.25 9.57
CA ALA A 238 2.55 -2.86 9.23
C ALA A 238 2.16 -1.90 10.37
N GLU A 239 0.98 -2.07 10.96
CA GLU A 239 0.49 -1.26 12.10
C GLU A 239 1.39 -1.27 13.34
N ARG A 240 2.28 -2.27 13.49
CA ARG A 240 3.22 -2.36 14.61
C ARG A 240 4.52 -1.59 14.39
N ILE A 241 4.75 -1.10 13.18
CA ILE A 241 5.94 -0.36 12.79
C ILE A 241 5.57 1.11 12.68
N ARG A 242 6.34 2.00 13.32
CA ARG A 242 6.10 3.44 13.27
C ARG A 242 6.64 4.03 11.97
N TYR A 243 5.75 4.34 11.02
CA TYR A 243 6.05 5.09 9.80
C TYR A 243 4.75 5.76 9.29
N ASP A 244 4.85 6.58 8.24
CA ASP A 244 3.65 7.17 7.62
C ASP A 244 2.80 6.08 6.94
N HIS A 245 1.70 5.70 7.60
CA HIS A 245 0.81 4.63 7.13
C HIS A 245 0.03 4.98 5.87
N ARG A 246 0.09 6.22 5.36
CA ARG A 246 -0.40 6.56 4.01
C ARG A 246 0.42 5.90 2.91
N TRP A 247 1.61 5.41 3.24
CA TRP A 247 2.49 4.71 2.32
C TRP A 247 2.36 3.20 2.46
N VAL A 248 2.68 2.51 1.36
CA VAL A 248 2.59 1.08 1.19
C VAL A 248 3.95 0.57 0.72
N ILE A 249 4.44 -0.46 1.38
CA ILE A 249 5.69 -1.13 1.03
C ILE A 249 5.31 -2.29 0.12
N SER A 250 5.77 -2.20 -1.13
CA SER A 250 5.52 -3.21 -2.15
C SER A 250 6.82 -3.81 -2.67
N LYS A 251 6.77 -5.04 -3.17
CA LYS A 251 7.84 -5.56 -4.03
C LYS A 251 7.87 -4.74 -5.31
N ARG A 252 9.07 -4.49 -5.82
CA ARG A 252 9.29 -3.78 -7.09
C ARG A 252 8.74 -4.58 -8.28
#